data_AF-A0A960ASR9-F1
#
_entry.id   AF-A0A960ASR9-F1
#
_cell.length_a   1.000
_cell.length_b   1.000
_cell.length_c   1.000
_cell.angle_alpha   90.00
_cell.angle_beta   90.00
_cell.angle_gamma   90.00
#
_symmetry.space_group_name_H-M   'P 1'
#
loop_
_entity.id
_entity.type
_entity.pdbx_description
1 polymer ?
#
loop_
_entity_poly.entity_id
_entity_poly.type
_entity_poly.pdbx_seq_one_letter_code
_entity_poly.pdbx_strand_id
1 'polypeptide(L)'
;MNSQIERTRLAWRRTVLALLVVAGVGSVHLAVAGLGHFALAVGVIALIGCVPAAHRLTSLRHAQIRATWEPAVLTVTGCLLALSVLVNP
;
A
#
# COMPACT_ATOMS: atom_id res chain seq x y z
N MET A 1 3.89 4.66 28.31
CA MET A 1 3.21 5.31 27.16
C MET A 1 3.74 4.88 25.79
N ASN A 2 4.87 4.16 25.67
CA ASN A 2 5.47 3.80 24.37
C ASN A 2 4.81 2.62 23.63
N SER A 3 4.01 1.78 24.30
CA SER A 3 3.46 0.56 23.68
C SER A 3 2.44 0.84 22.56
N GLN A 4 1.70 1.96 22.64
CA GLN A 4 0.71 2.29 21.62
C GLN A 4 1.39 2.70 20.31
N ILE A 5 2.40 3.57 20.36
CA ILE A 5 3.17 4.01 19.18
C ILE A 5 3.84 2.83 18.47
N GLU A 6 4.37 1.89 19.25
CA GLU A 6 5.03 0.69 18.75
C GLU A 6 4.06 -0.27 18.06
N ARG A 7 2.86 -0.44 18.63
CA ARG A 7 1.75 -1.16 17.98
C ARG A 7 1.31 -0.49 16.69
N THR A 8 1.19 0.83 16.65
CA THR A 8 0.83 1.56 15.42
C THR A 8 1.91 1.36 14.36
N ARG A 9 3.18 1.45 14.72
CA ARG A 9 4.31 1.21 13.81
C ARG A 9 4.29 -0.21 13.23
N LEU A 10 4.03 -1.22 14.05
CA LEU A 10 3.89 -2.61 13.62
C LEU A 10 2.70 -2.80 12.68
N ALA A 11 1.55 -2.17 12.97
CA ALA A 11 0.40 -2.19 12.09
C ALA A 11 0.74 -1.60 10.70
N TRP A 12 1.36 -0.41 10.65
CA TRP A 12 1.77 0.22 9.40
C TRP A 12 2.77 -0.62 8.59
N ARG A 13 3.74 -1.26 9.25
CA ARG A 13 4.65 -2.22 8.58
C ARG A 13 3.89 -3.38 7.95
N ARG A 14 2.91 -3.95 8.66
CA ARG A 14 2.07 -5.03 8.13
C ARG A 14 1.26 -4.56 6.93
N THR A 15 0.72 -3.35 6.95
CA THR A 15 -0.04 -2.80 5.82
C THR A 15 0.84 -2.61 4.58
N VAL A 16 2.08 -2.13 4.75
CA VAL A 16 3.06 -2.03 3.63
C VAL A 16 3.35 -3.40 3.04
N LEU A 17 3.66 -4.39 3.89
CA LEU A 17 3.96 -5.74 3.43
C LEU A 17 2.75 -6.35 2.72
N ALA A 18 1.54 -6.17 3.25
CA ALA A 18 0.31 -6.64 2.61
C ALA A 18 0.10 -5.98 1.24
N LEU A 19 0.28 -4.67 1.12
CA LEU A 19 0.16 -3.96 -0.16
C LEU A 19 1.20 -4.44 -1.18
N LEU A 20 2.44 -4.62 -0.77
CA LEU A 20 3.51 -5.13 -1.64
C LEU A 20 3.22 -6.56 -2.10
N VAL A 21 2.75 -7.43 -1.20
CA VAL A 21 2.42 -8.82 -1.54
C VAL A 21 1.24 -8.87 -2.50
N VAL A 22 0.13 -8.19 -2.19
CA VAL A 22 -1.08 -8.20 -3.03
C VAL A 22 -0.78 -7.59 -4.39
N ALA A 23 -0.07 -6.46 -4.45
CA ALA A 23 0.30 -5.86 -5.72
C ALA A 23 1.33 -6.67 -6.51
N GLY A 24 2.31 -7.27 -5.83
CA GLY A 24 3.29 -8.14 -6.48
C GLY A 24 2.63 -9.35 -7.11
N VAL A 25 1.80 -10.07 -6.34
CA VAL A 25 1.04 -11.23 -6.84
C VAL A 25 0.09 -10.82 -7.97
N GLY A 26 -0.66 -9.72 -7.79
CA GLY A 26 -1.57 -9.20 -8.81
C GLY A 26 -0.86 -8.79 -10.10
N SER A 27 0.28 -8.11 -9.99
CA SER A 27 1.09 -7.68 -11.13
C SER A 27 1.67 -8.88 -11.89
N VAL A 28 2.21 -9.88 -11.19
CA VAL A 28 2.70 -11.12 -11.83
C VAL A 28 1.57 -11.87 -12.51
N HIS A 29 0.40 -11.99 -11.86
CA HIS A 29 -0.76 -12.63 -12.45
C HIS A 29 -1.21 -11.96 -13.75
N LEU A 30 -1.32 -10.63 -13.74
CA LEU A 30 -1.68 -9.82 -14.91
C LEU A 30 -0.64 -9.92 -16.02
N ALA A 31 0.66 -9.98 -15.67
CA ALA A 31 1.74 -10.13 -16.64
C ALA A 31 1.68 -11.51 -17.33
N VAL A 32 1.43 -12.59 -16.58
CA VAL A 32 1.27 -13.94 -17.14
C VAL A 32 0.02 -14.05 -18.01
N ALA A 33 -1.05 -13.32 -17.68
CA ALA A 33 -2.28 -13.24 -18.48
C ALA A 33 -2.12 -12.41 -19.78
N GLY A 34 -0.93 -11.88 -20.09
CA GLY A 34 -0.68 -11.07 -21.29
C GLY A 34 -1.13 -9.61 -21.16
N LEU A 35 -1.54 -9.18 -19.96
CA LEU A 35 -2.07 -7.85 -19.67
C LEU A 35 -1.00 -6.95 -19.03
N GLY A 36 0.14 -6.84 -19.71
CA GLY A 36 1.32 -6.12 -19.21
C GLY A 36 1.05 -4.66 -18.82
N HIS A 37 0.15 -3.96 -19.53
CA HIS A 37 -0.25 -2.59 -19.20
C HIS A 37 -0.94 -2.49 -17.83
N PHE A 38 -1.79 -3.46 -17.48
CA PHE A 38 -2.44 -3.53 -16.18
C PHE A 38 -1.46 -3.97 -15.08
N ALA A 39 -0.56 -4.90 -15.38
CA ALA A 39 0.52 -5.30 -14.47
C ALA A 39 1.39 -4.10 -14.05
N LEU A 40 1.70 -3.22 -15.01
CA LEU A 40 2.47 -2.00 -14.80
C LEU A 40 1.66 -0.96 -14.00
N ALA A 41 0.38 -0.79 -14.32
CA ALA A 41 -0.52 0.08 -13.57
C ALA A 41 -0.64 -0.35 -12.08
N VAL A 42 -0.80 -1.64 -11.80
CA VAL A 42 -0.83 -2.19 -10.44
C VAL A 42 0.49 -1.95 -9.72
N GLY A 43 1.62 -2.13 -10.39
CA GLY A 43 2.94 -1.81 -9.83
C GLY A 43 3.09 -0.34 -9.45
N VAL A 44 2.64 0.58 -10.32
CA VAL A 44 2.66 2.03 -10.04
C VAL A 44 1.74 2.39 -8.88
N ILE A 45 0.53 1.85 -8.84
CA ILE A 45 -0.44 2.06 -7.75
C ILE A 45 0.16 1.59 -6.41
N ALA A 46 0.85 0.45 -6.39
CA ALA A 46 1.51 -0.07 -5.20
C ALA A 46 2.67 0.80 -4.72
N LEU A 47 3.48 1.31 -5.66
CA LEU A 47 4.54 2.28 -5.37
C LEU A 47 3.96 3.55 -4.75
N ILE A 48 2.88 4.09 -5.31
CA ILE A 48 2.18 5.25 -4.77
C ILE A 48 1.66 4.97 -3.35
N GLY A 49 1.12 3.78 -3.07
CA GLY A 49 0.67 3.38 -1.74
C GLY A 49 1.80 3.18 -0.72
N CYS A 50 3.01 2.83 -1.17
CA CYS A 50 4.16 2.64 -0.30
C CYS A 50 4.74 3.97 0.21
N VAL A 51 4.67 5.05 -0.57
CA VAL A 51 5.17 6.39 -0.20
C VAL A 51 4.55 6.93 1.11
N PRO A 52 3.21 7.02 1.27
CA PRO A 52 2.58 7.53 2.48
C PRO A 52 2.83 6.62 3.69
N ALA A 53 2.93 5.31 3.49
CA ALA A 53 3.23 4.39 4.57
C ALA A 53 4.69 4.50 5.05
N ALA A 54 5.64 4.71 4.13
CA ALA A 54 7.02 5.02 4.46
C ALA A 54 7.16 6.37 5.18
N HIS A 55 6.42 7.39 4.71
CA HIS A 55 6.33 8.71 5.36
C HIS A 55 5.75 8.62 6.78
N ARG A 56 4.73 7.79 7.01
CA ARG A 56 4.18 7.56 8.35
C ARG A 56 5.21 6.92 9.28
N LEU A 57 5.94 5.94 8.78
CA LEU A 57 6.98 5.21 9.51
C LEU A 57 8.13 6.14 9.95
N THR A 58 8.53 7.07 9.08
CA THR A 58 9.54 8.09 9.40
C THR A 58 8.98 9.17 10.34
N SER A 59 7.74 9.61 10.16
CA SER A 59 7.09 10.59 11.03
C SER A 59 6.91 10.06 12.47
N LEU A 60 6.45 8.82 12.63
CA LEU A 60 6.36 8.13 13.92
C LEU A 60 7.74 7.89 14.56
N ARG A 61 8.82 7.82 13.76
CA ARG A 61 10.21 7.77 14.29
C ARG A 61 10.62 9.07 14.97
N HIS A 62 10.12 10.21 14.47
CA HIS A 62 10.44 11.54 14.98
C HIS A 62 9.38 12.07 15.96
N ALA A 63 8.47 11.21 16.43
CA ALA A 63 7.37 11.55 17.33
C ALA A 63 6.45 12.68 16.84
N GLN A 64 6.41 12.96 15.54
CA GLN A 64 5.47 13.94 14.97
C GLN A 64 4.12 13.27 14.69
N ILE A 65 3.10 13.68 15.45
CA ILE A 65 1.72 13.20 15.27
C ILE A 65 0.92 14.36 14.65
N ARG A 66 0.95 14.48 13.32
CA ARG A 66 0.10 15.42 12.57
C ARG A 66 -1.11 14.71 11.97
N ALA A 67 -2.18 15.48 11.74
CA ALA A 67 -3.30 15.06 10.90
C ALA A 67 -2.77 14.71 9.50
N THR A 68 -3.12 13.53 9.04
CA THR A 68 -2.26 12.84 8.09
C THR A 68 -3.12 12.11 7.08
N TRP A 69 -3.01 12.56 5.83
CA TRP A 69 -3.75 12.08 4.65
C TRP A 69 -3.40 10.64 4.25
N GLU A 70 -2.37 10.05 4.87
CA GLU A 70 -1.82 8.72 4.57
C GLU A 70 -2.83 7.56 4.62
N PRO A 71 -3.78 7.47 5.58
CA PRO A 71 -4.78 6.39 5.60
C PRO A 71 -5.74 6.49 4.43
N ALA A 72 -6.11 7.71 4.02
CA ALA A 72 -7.01 7.94 2.89
C ALA A 72 -6.36 7.50 1.58
N VAL A 73 -5.06 7.78 1.41
CA VAL A 73 -4.30 7.30 0.25
C VAL A 73 -4.25 5.77 0.23
N LEU A 74 -3.97 5.12 1.37
CA LEU A 74 -3.97 3.66 1.44
C LEU A 74 -5.32 3.03 1.10
N THR A 75 -6.42 3.61 1.57
CA THR A 75 -7.77 3.11 1.21
C THR A 75 -8.05 3.27 -0.28
N VAL A 76 -7.64 4.38 -0.89
CA VAL A 76 -7.81 4.61 -2.33
C VAL A 76 -6.95 3.62 -3.13
N THR A 77 -5.69 3.41 -2.72
CA THR A 77 -4.79 2.41 -3.32
C THR A 77 -5.39 1.01 -3.25
N GLY A 78 -5.90 0.60 -2.08
CA GLY A 78 -6.55 -0.69 -1.90
C GLY A 78 -7.79 -0.87 -2.79
N CYS A 79 -8.62 0.16 -2.89
CA CYS A 79 -9.79 0.15 -3.77
C CYS A 79 -9.40 0.03 -5.26
N LEU A 80 -8.38 0.76 -5.71
CA LEU A 80 -7.87 0.67 -7.07
C LEU A 80 -7.32 -0.72 -7.40
N LEU A 81 -6.60 -1.34 -6.45
CA LEU A 81 -6.16 -2.73 -6.58
C LEU A 81 -7.34 -3.71 -6.67
N ALA A 82 -8.34 -3.57 -5.80
CA ALA A 82 -9.53 -4.42 -5.85
C ALA A 82 -10.29 -4.27 -7.18
N LEU A 83 -10.44 -3.04 -7.69
CA LEU A 83 -11.06 -2.77 -8.99
C LEU A 83 -10.26 -3.38 -10.15
N SER A 84 -8.92 -3.37 -10.09
CA SER A 84 -8.09 -3.97 -11.14
C SER A 84 -8.28 -5.49 -11.27
N VAL A 85 -8.64 -6.17 -10.18
CA VAL A 85 -9.00 -7.59 -10.18
C VAL A 85 -10.44 -7.78 -10.66
N LEU A 86 -11.38 -6.93 -10.23
CA LEU A 86 -12.79 -7.06 -10.61
C LEU A 86 -13.06 -6.81 -12.11
N VAL A 87 -12.28 -5.92 -12.72
CA VAL A 87 -12.40 -5.56 -14.14
C VAL A 87 -11.79 -6.62 -15.06
N ASN A 88 -11.09 -7.62 -14.51
CA ASN A 88 -10.36 -8.64 -15.25
C ASN A 88 -10.88 -10.05 -14.94
N PRO A 89 -12.00 -10.49 -15.56
CA PRO A 89 -12.55 -11.84 -15.39
C PRO A 89 -11.72 -12.93 -16.08
#